data_AF-A0A498S2X4-F1
#
_entry.id   AF-A0A498S2X4-F1
#
_cell.length_a   1.000
_cell.length_b   1.000
_cell.length_c   1.000
_cell.angle_alpha   90.00
_cell.angle_beta   90.00
_cell.angle_gamma   90.00
#
_symmetry.space_group_name_H-M   'P 1'
#
loop_
_entity.id
_entity.type
_entity.pdbx_description
1 polymer ?
#
loop_
_entity_poly.entity_id
_entity_poly.type
_entity_poly.pdbx_seq_one_letter_code
_entity_poly.pdbx_strand_id
1 'polypeptide(L)'
;MLPLITFCATLIALSYSIPVDNGVEGEPEIECGPTSITINFNTRNAFEGHVYVKGLFDQEGCRNDEGGRQVAGISLPFDSCNVARTRSLNPRGIFVTTTVVISFHPLFVTKVDRAYRVQCFYMEADKTVSTQIEVSEITTAFQTQIVPMPILDGGPTGQPIQFATIGQPVYHKWTCDSETVDTFCAVVHSCFVDDGNGDTVEILNADGCALDKYLLNNLEYPTGK
;
A
#
# COMPACT_ATOMS: atom_id res chain seq x y z
N MET A 1 2.82 57.07 35.29
CA MET A 1 2.43 56.17 36.40
C MET A 1 1.05 55.60 36.04
N LEU A 2 0.83 54.44 35.41
CA LEU A 2 1.36 53.08 35.66
C LEU A 2 1.61 52.84 37.15
N PRO A 3 0.99 51.86 37.85
CA PRO A 3 0.40 50.60 37.35
C PRO A 3 -0.90 50.14 38.07
N LEU A 4 -1.92 49.65 37.35
CA LEU A 4 -2.87 48.69 37.95
C LEU A 4 -3.54 47.79 36.89
N ILE A 5 -2.86 47.56 35.76
CA ILE A 5 -3.31 46.65 34.68
C ILE A 5 -2.57 45.29 34.79
N THR A 6 -1.70 45.12 35.77
CA THR A 6 -0.87 43.92 35.93
C THR A 6 -1.24 43.14 37.19
N PHE A 7 -2.36 42.43 37.18
CA PHE A 7 -2.49 41.26 38.04
C PHE A 7 -3.32 40.17 37.37
N CYS A 8 -2.68 39.00 37.22
CA CYS A 8 -3.19 37.74 36.67
C CYS A 8 -3.44 37.70 35.16
N ALA A 9 -2.30 37.74 34.46
CA ALA A 9 -2.07 36.95 33.26
C ALA A 9 -2.72 35.55 33.33
N THR A 10 -3.59 35.28 32.36
CA THR A 10 -3.68 34.02 31.62
C THR A 10 -3.41 32.74 32.42
N LEU A 11 -4.47 32.14 32.98
CA LEU A 11 -4.53 30.68 33.15
C LEU A 11 -4.61 30.06 31.75
N ILE A 12 -3.47 29.95 31.05
CA ILE A 12 -3.33 28.99 29.97
C ILE A 12 -3.26 27.64 30.68
N ALA A 13 -4.42 26.99 30.85
CA ALA A 13 -4.44 25.60 31.21
C ALA A 13 -3.67 24.85 30.12
N LEU A 14 -2.46 24.37 30.44
CA LEU A 14 -1.79 23.36 29.66
C LEU A 14 -2.66 22.12 29.74
N SER A 15 -3.57 21.96 28.77
CA SER A 15 -4.30 20.72 28.58
C SER A 15 -3.28 19.68 28.12
N TYR A 16 -2.69 18.98 29.07
CA TYR A 16 -1.95 17.76 28.80
C TYR A 16 -2.98 16.73 28.34
N SER A 17 -3.08 16.49 27.03
CA SER A 17 -3.75 15.30 26.54
C SER A 17 -3.07 14.10 27.19
N ILE A 18 -3.82 13.23 27.86
CA ILE A 18 -3.26 12.00 28.44
C ILE A 18 -2.58 11.26 27.29
N PRO A 19 -1.24 11.16 27.26
CA PRO A 19 -0.56 10.53 26.15
C PRO A 19 -0.87 9.04 26.21
N VAL A 20 -1.54 8.53 25.19
CA VAL A 20 -1.67 7.09 25.00
C VAL A 20 -0.29 6.58 24.58
N ASP A 21 0.44 5.94 25.49
CA ASP A 21 1.74 5.34 25.21
C ASP A 21 1.57 3.97 24.55
N ASN A 22 0.94 3.97 23.38
CA ASN A 22 0.79 2.80 22.53
C ASN A 22 0.78 3.24 21.06
N GLY A 23 0.92 2.28 20.16
CA GLY A 23 0.92 2.53 18.72
C GLY A 23 1.15 1.25 17.94
N VAL A 24 0.94 1.33 16.64
CA VAL A 24 1.24 0.25 15.71
C VAL A 24 2.76 0.14 15.53
N GLU A 25 3.28 -1.07 15.67
CA GLU A 25 4.67 -1.42 15.37
C GLU A 25 4.78 -1.95 13.94
N GLY A 26 5.60 -1.29 13.12
CA GLY A 26 5.81 -1.67 11.73
C GLY A 26 4.59 -1.43 10.82
N GLU A 27 4.52 -2.23 9.76
CA GLU A 27 3.41 -2.25 8.81
C GLU A 27 2.39 -3.34 9.20
N PRO A 28 1.09 -3.15 8.92
CA PRO A 28 0.09 -4.17 9.18
C PRO A 28 0.26 -5.37 8.25
N GLU A 29 -0.07 -6.55 8.76
CA GLU A 29 -0.16 -7.77 7.97
C GLU A 29 -1.53 -7.82 7.27
N ILE A 30 -1.52 -8.01 5.95
CA ILE A 30 -2.72 -7.99 5.10
C ILE A 30 -2.86 -9.33 4.40
N GLU A 31 -3.98 -10.02 4.63
CA GLU A 31 -4.34 -11.26 3.95
C GLU A 31 -5.53 -11.01 3.01
N CYS A 32 -5.26 -11.09 1.71
CA CYS A 32 -6.27 -10.96 0.65
C CYS A 32 -6.93 -12.33 0.37
N GLY A 33 -7.98 -12.67 1.13
CA GLY A 33 -8.72 -13.92 0.97
C GLY A 33 -9.72 -13.90 -0.21
N PRO A 34 -10.31 -15.05 -0.56
CA PRO A 34 -11.27 -15.14 -1.67
C PRO A 34 -12.63 -14.48 -1.37
N THR A 35 -12.97 -14.28 -0.09
CA THR A 35 -14.27 -13.77 0.37
C THR A 35 -14.18 -12.57 1.31
N SER A 36 -13.01 -12.34 1.90
CA SER A 36 -12.76 -11.26 2.85
C SER A 36 -11.30 -10.82 2.83
N ILE A 37 -11.05 -9.60 3.29
CA ILE A 37 -9.71 -9.08 3.58
C ILE A 37 -9.50 -9.10 5.09
N THR A 38 -8.45 -9.74 5.57
CA THR A 38 -8.06 -9.72 6.97
C THR A 38 -6.85 -8.82 7.16
N ILE A 39 -6.92 -7.93 8.15
CA ILE A 39 -5.86 -6.96 8.45
C ILE A 39 -5.51 -7.10 9.93
N ASN A 40 -4.24 -7.33 10.22
CA ASN A 40 -3.71 -7.47 11.58
C ASN A 40 -2.66 -6.39 11.86
N PHE A 41 -2.76 -5.78 13.02
CA PHE A 41 -1.86 -4.75 13.54
C PHE A 41 -1.14 -5.30 14.76
N ASN A 42 0.19 -5.26 14.72
CA ASN A 42 1.01 -5.47 15.92
C ASN A 42 1.10 -4.16 16.69
N THR A 43 0.84 -4.18 18.00
CA THR A 43 0.87 -3.00 18.86
C THR A 43 1.96 -3.12 19.92
N ARG A 44 2.59 -1.99 20.28
CA ARG A 44 3.69 -1.96 21.27
C ARG A 44 3.25 -2.55 22.61
N ASN A 45 2.10 -2.10 23.11
CA ASN A 45 1.49 -2.55 24.35
C ASN A 45 0.14 -3.21 24.05
N ALA A 46 -0.46 -3.85 25.06
CA ALA A 46 -1.80 -4.43 24.93
C ALA A 46 -2.77 -3.39 24.34
N PHE A 47 -3.42 -3.77 23.25
CA PHE A 47 -4.38 -2.94 22.54
C PHE A 47 -5.67 -2.83 23.38
N GLU A 48 -6.19 -1.61 23.44
CA GLU A 48 -7.49 -1.30 24.01
C GLU A 48 -8.09 -0.17 23.19
N GLY A 49 -9.13 -0.47 22.42
CA GLY A 49 -9.72 0.47 21.49
C GLY A 49 -10.45 -0.25 20.37
N HIS A 50 -10.46 0.38 19.19
CA HIS A 50 -11.32 -0.03 18.08
C HIS A 50 -10.54 -0.12 16.78
N VAL A 51 -10.79 -1.17 15.99
CA VAL A 51 -10.37 -1.25 14.60
C VAL A 51 -11.62 -1.20 13.73
N TYR A 52 -11.73 -0.26 12.79
CA TYR A 52 -12.97 -0.09 12.03
C TYR A 52 -12.77 0.47 10.62
N VAL A 53 -13.75 0.28 9.75
CA VAL A 53 -13.75 0.89 8.42
C VAL A 53 -14.10 2.36 8.51
N LYS A 54 -13.29 3.21 7.87
CA LYS A 54 -13.49 4.68 7.85
C LYS A 54 -14.91 5.02 7.40
N GLY A 55 -15.64 5.75 8.26
CA GLY A 55 -17.01 6.18 7.99
C GLY A 55 -18.11 5.15 8.31
N LEU A 56 -17.74 3.97 8.84
CA LEU A 56 -18.67 2.89 9.18
C LEU A 56 -18.52 2.44 10.65
N PHE A 57 -18.05 3.32 11.54
CA PHE A 57 -17.85 3.00 12.96
C PHE A 57 -19.12 2.52 13.67
N ASP A 58 -20.28 3.05 13.28
CA ASP A 58 -21.58 2.72 13.88
C ASP A 58 -22.11 1.33 13.45
N GLN A 59 -21.47 0.70 12.46
CA GLN A 59 -21.82 -0.65 12.01
C GLN A 59 -20.98 -1.68 12.75
N GLU A 60 -21.59 -2.45 13.65
CA GLU A 60 -20.89 -3.48 14.43
C GLU A 60 -20.17 -4.51 13.54
N GLY A 61 -20.72 -4.85 12.36
CA GLY A 61 -20.07 -5.76 11.41
C GLY A 61 -18.81 -5.20 10.72
N CYS A 62 -18.53 -3.91 10.87
CA CYS A 62 -17.41 -3.20 10.26
C CYS A 62 -16.46 -2.60 11.29
N ARG A 63 -16.59 -3.05 12.54
CA ARG A 63 -15.79 -2.65 13.70
C ARG A 63 -15.40 -3.91 14.48
N ASN A 64 -14.19 -3.90 15.00
CA ASN A 64 -13.72 -4.87 15.97
C ASN A 64 -13.28 -4.13 17.25
N ASP A 65 -13.97 -4.43 18.34
CA ASP A 65 -13.73 -3.92 19.68
C ASP A 65 -12.91 -4.98 20.45
N GLU A 66 -11.73 -5.31 19.92
CA GLU A 66 -10.83 -6.29 20.54
C GLU A 66 -9.88 -5.61 21.53
N GLY A 67 -9.49 -6.32 22.59
CA GLY A 67 -8.59 -5.76 23.59
C GLY A 67 -7.83 -6.80 24.42
N GLY A 68 -6.81 -6.33 25.13
CA GLY A 68 -6.01 -7.14 26.06
C GLY A 68 -4.91 -7.99 25.42
N ARG A 69 -4.73 -7.91 24.10
CA ARG A 69 -3.63 -8.55 23.36
C ARG A 69 -2.77 -7.49 22.68
N GLN A 70 -1.52 -7.80 22.37
CA GLN A 70 -0.62 -6.93 21.57
C GLN A 70 -0.89 -7.03 20.05
N VAL A 71 -2.07 -7.55 19.68
CA VAL A 71 -2.50 -7.70 18.30
C VAL A 71 -3.94 -7.24 18.23
N ALA A 72 -4.25 -6.43 17.23
CA ALA A 72 -5.60 -5.99 16.90
C ALA A 72 -5.86 -6.29 15.44
N GLY A 73 -7.05 -6.77 15.08
CA GLY A 73 -7.33 -7.11 13.70
C GLY A 73 -8.79 -6.94 13.32
N ILE A 74 -9.05 -6.92 12.02
CA ILE A 74 -10.40 -6.92 11.47
C ILE A 74 -10.45 -7.77 10.20
N SER A 75 -11.51 -8.56 10.06
CA SER A 75 -11.81 -9.26 8.81
C SER A 75 -13.02 -8.60 8.16
N LEU A 76 -12.85 -8.18 6.92
CA LEU A 76 -13.80 -7.40 6.15
C LEU A 76 -14.35 -8.25 5.00
N PRO A 77 -15.59 -8.76 5.11
CA PRO A 77 -16.27 -9.43 4.02
C PRO A 77 -16.47 -8.49 2.82
N PHE A 78 -16.43 -9.02 1.60
CA PHE A 78 -16.60 -8.18 0.40
C PHE A 78 -18.03 -7.73 0.14
N ASP A 79 -19.01 -8.41 0.71
CA ASP A 79 -20.44 -8.14 0.59
C ASP A 79 -20.94 -7.08 1.60
N SER A 80 -20.13 -6.74 2.60
CA SER A 80 -20.43 -5.71 3.60
C SER A 80 -19.33 -4.63 3.66
N CYS A 81 -19.52 -3.64 4.54
CA CYS A 81 -18.50 -2.65 4.88
C CYS A 81 -17.99 -1.74 3.75
N ASN A 82 -18.80 -1.54 2.70
CA ASN A 82 -18.52 -0.68 1.54
C ASN A 82 -17.09 -0.83 0.97
N VAL A 83 -16.60 -2.08 0.90
CA VAL A 83 -15.30 -2.35 0.28
C VAL A 83 -15.39 -1.99 -1.21
N ALA A 84 -14.60 -1.01 -1.64
CA ALA A 84 -14.65 -0.49 -3.00
C ALA A 84 -14.01 -1.48 -3.98
N ARG A 85 -14.65 -1.68 -5.15
CA ARG A 85 -14.14 -2.57 -6.20
C ARG A 85 -13.98 -1.81 -7.51
N THR A 86 -12.76 -1.77 -8.02
CA THR A 86 -12.41 -1.10 -9.29
C THR A 86 -11.90 -2.14 -10.28
N ARG A 87 -12.50 -2.22 -11.47
CA ARG A 87 -12.02 -3.11 -12.52
C ARG A 87 -10.76 -2.52 -13.17
N SER A 88 -9.76 -3.36 -13.36
CA SER A 88 -8.56 -3.06 -14.13
C SER A 88 -8.61 -3.82 -15.46
N LEU A 89 -8.25 -3.16 -16.55
CA LEU A 89 -8.16 -3.77 -17.87
C LEU A 89 -6.76 -4.31 -18.17
N ASN A 90 -5.72 -3.69 -17.59
CA ASN A 90 -4.31 -4.06 -17.81
C ASN A 90 -3.50 -3.83 -16.52
N PRO A 91 -3.09 -4.89 -15.78
CA PRO A 91 -3.50 -6.28 -15.94
C PRO A 91 -5.00 -6.46 -15.67
N ARG A 92 -5.62 -7.43 -16.34
CA ARG A 92 -7.06 -7.69 -16.21
C ARG A 92 -7.38 -8.25 -14.83
N GLY A 93 -8.28 -7.60 -14.11
CA GLY A 93 -8.61 -7.99 -12.74
C GLY A 93 -9.45 -6.96 -12.00
N ILE A 94 -9.49 -7.10 -10.68
CA ILE A 94 -10.27 -6.23 -9.79
C ILE A 94 -9.38 -5.79 -8.63
N PHE A 95 -9.25 -4.47 -8.46
CA PHE A 95 -8.72 -3.88 -7.25
C PHE A 95 -9.84 -3.77 -6.22
N VAL A 96 -9.59 -4.30 -5.03
CA VAL A 96 -10.47 -4.22 -3.88
C VAL A 96 -9.78 -3.31 -2.86
N THR A 97 -10.40 -2.17 -2.54
CA THR A 97 -9.80 -1.12 -1.73
C THR A 97 -10.69 -0.79 -0.53
N THR A 98 -10.08 -0.65 0.65
CA THR A 98 -10.76 -0.23 1.88
C THR A 98 -9.84 0.67 2.71
N THR A 99 -10.41 1.51 3.57
CA THR A 99 -9.63 2.31 4.52
C THR A 99 -10.00 1.89 5.93
N VAL A 100 -9.03 1.37 6.67
CA VAL A 100 -9.21 0.91 8.06
C VAL A 100 -8.52 1.87 9.00
N VAL A 101 -9.21 2.20 10.09
CA VAL A 101 -8.72 3.05 11.17
C VAL A 101 -8.51 2.18 12.40
N ILE A 102 -7.32 2.29 13.00
CA ILE A 102 -7.03 1.75 14.33
C ILE A 102 -6.99 2.91 15.32
N SER A 103 -7.81 2.81 16.36
CA SER A 103 -7.92 3.79 17.43
C SER A 103 -7.58 3.17 18.78
N PHE A 104 -6.74 3.85 19.54
CA PHE A 104 -6.24 3.38 20.85
C PHE A 104 -7.01 3.96 22.03
N HIS A 105 -8.17 4.57 21.80
CA HIS A 105 -9.00 5.10 22.86
C HIS A 105 -10.48 4.77 22.63
N PRO A 106 -11.20 4.29 23.66
CA PRO A 106 -12.56 3.74 23.49
C PRO A 106 -13.63 4.78 23.13
N LEU A 107 -13.38 6.07 23.36
CA LEU A 107 -14.39 7.14 23.21
C LEU A 107 -14.08 8.21 22.17
N PHE A 108 -12.83 8.37 21.74
CA PHE A 108 -12.45 9.50 20.88
C PHE A 108 -11.17 9.21 20.11
N VAL A 109 -11.05 9.83 18.94
CA VAL A 109 -9.86 9.71 18.10
C VAL A 109 -8.70 10.49 18.71
N THR A 110 -7.53 9.86 18.80
CA THR A 110 -6.32 10.46 19.38
C THR A 110 -5.21 10.65 18.36
N LYS A 111 -4.11 11.32 18.77
CA LYS A 111 -2.94 11.56 17.92
C LYS A 111 -2.24 10.25 17.48
N VAL A 112 -2.35 9.18 18.26
CA VAL A 112 -1.67 7.91 17.95
C VAL A 112 -2.48 7.01 17.01
N ASP A 113 -3.73 7.38 16.72
CA ASP A 113 -4.60 6.66 15.81
C ASP A 113 -4.12 6.81 14.36
N ARG A 114 -4.31 5.77 13.56
CA ARG A 114 -3.84 5.73 12.18
C ARG A 114 -4.90 5.20 11.24
N ALA A 115 -4.89 5.69 10.01
CA ALA A 115 -5.74 5.22 8.92
C ALA A 115 -4.86 4.61 7.82
N TYR A 116 -5.18 3.40 7.41
CA TYR A 116 -4.47 2.64 6.38
C TYR A 116 -5.39 2.41 5.20
N ARG A 117 -4.97 2.85 4.00
CA ARG A 117 -5.65 2.53 2.75
C ARG A 117 -5.08 1.22 2.21
N VAL A 118 -5.84 0.14 2.39
CA VAL A 118 -5.48 -1.21 1.96
C VAL A 118 -6.02 -1.46 0.56
N GLN A 119 -5.21 -2.05 -0.31
CA GLN A 119 -5.59 -2.41 -1.68
C GLN A 119 -5.10 -3.82 -2.02
N CYS A 120 -6.03 -4.72 -2.32
CA CYS A 120 -5.76 -6.05 -2.84
C CYS A 120 -6.08 -6.10 -4.33
N PHE A 121 -5.26 -6.77 -5.12
CA PHE A 121 -5.52 -6.99 -6.54
C PHE A 121 -5.85 -8.46 -6.81
N TYR A 122 -7.02 -8.72 -7.39
CA TYR A 122 -7.47 -10.05 -7.79
C TYR A 122 -7.40 -10.14 -9.32
N MET A 123 -6.43 -10.92 -9.81
CA MET A 123 -6.28 -11.15 -11.26
C MET A 123 -7.42 -12.00 -11.79
N GLU A 124 -7.99 -11.57 -12.92
CA GLU A 124 -8.91 -12.39 -13.69
C GLU A 124 -8.07 -13.39 -14.48
N ALA A 125 -8.02 -14.64 -14.03
CA ALA A 125 -7.33 -15.69 -14.76
C ALA A 125 -8.18 -16.11 -15.97
N ASP A 126 -7.63 -16.00 -17.19
CA ASP A 126 -8.12 -16.72 -18.35
C ASP A 126 -7.80 -18.21 -18.15
N LYS A 127 -8.64 -18.90 -17.36
CA LYS A 127 -8.56 -20.36 -17.21
C LYS A 127 -9.11 -21.00 -18.49
N THR A 128 -8.23 -21.30 -19.44
CA THR A 128 -8.53 -22.34 -20.42
C THR A 128 -8.58 -23.68 -19.68
N VAL A 129 -9.76 -24.27 -19.56
CA VAL A 129 -9.90 -25.65 -19.07
C VAL A 129 -9.35 -26.56 -20.16
N SER A 130 -8.06 -26.88 -20.12
CA SER A 130 -7.48 -27.88 -21.00
C SER A 130 -7.77 -29.27 -20.45
N THR A 131 -8.77 -29.92 -21.02
CA THR A 131 -8.91 -31.39 -20.91
C THR A 131 -7.65 -32.03 -21.48
N GLN A 132 -7.08 -32.98 -20.76
CA GLN A 132 -5.83 -33.67 -21.10
C GLN A 132 -5.90 -34.31 -22.48
N ILE A 133 -5.27 -33.68 -23.46
CA ILE A 133 -4.70 -34.36 -24.62
C ILE A 133 -3.25 -33.90 -24.67
N GLU A 134 -2.34 -34.82 -24.35
CA GLU A 134 -0.90 -34.65 -24.49
C GLU A 134 -0.55 -34.28 -25.93
N VAL A 135 -0.12 -33.03 -26.12
CA VAL A 135 0.89 -32.69 -27.13
C VAL A 135 1.76 -31.62 -26.51
N SER A 136 3.05 -31.94 -26.32
CA SER A 136 4.03 -31.08 -25.70
C SER A 136 4.25 -29.80 -26.51
N GLU A 137 3.63 -28.70 -26.06
CA GLU A 137 4.09 -27.33 -26.35
C GLU A 137 4.57 -26.71 -25.04
N ILE A 138 5.68 -25.96 -25.11
CA ILE A 138 6.39 -25.37 -23.96
C ILE A 138 5.37 -24.68 -23.04
N THR A 139 5.22 -25.24 -21.83
CA THR A 139 4.31 -24.70 -20.82
C THR A 139 4.87 -23.36 -20.34
N THR A 140 4.22 -22.26 -20.70
CA THR A 140 4.41 -20.98 -20.01
C THR A 140 3.84 -21.14 -18.61
N ALA A 141 4.71 -21.47 -17.66
CA ALA A 141 4.37 -21.42 -16.25
C ALA A 141 4.10 -19.96 -15.86
N PHE A 142 2.86 -19.66 -15.48
CA PHE A 142 2.54 -18.38 -14.87
C PHE A 142 3.13 -18.37 -13.45
N GLN A 143 4.33 -17.81 -13.32
CA GLN A 143 4.95 -17.54 -12.03
C GLN A 143 4.57 -16.10 -11.61
N THR A 144 3.66 -15.99 -10.65
CA THR A 144 3.37 -14.71 -9.98
C THR A 144 4.40 -14.50 -8.88
N GLN A 145 5.51 -13.87 -9.21
CA GLN A 145 6.51 -13.45 -8.24
C GLN A 145 6.27 -11.97 -7.90
N ILE A 146 6.24 -11.63 -6.61
CA ILE A 146 6.23 -10.24 -6.17
C ILE A 146 7.57 -9.65 -6.60
N VAL A 147 7.55 -8.73 -7.56
CA VAL A 147 8.74 -8.05 -8.06
C VAL A 147 9.04 -6.87 -7.14
N PRO A 148 10.12 -6.89 -6.35
CA PRO A 148 10.55 -5.73 -5.60
C PRO A 148 10.98 -4.62 -6.56
N MET A 149 10.42 -3.42 -6.35
CA MET A 149 10.63 -2.25 -7.21
C MET A 149 11.20 -1.06 -6.42
N PRO A 150 12.47 -1.13 -5.97
CA PRO A 150 13.07 -0.04 -5.20
C PRO A 150 13.42 1.17 -6.07
N ILE A 151 13.30 2.35 -5.48
CA ILE A 151 13.82 3.62 -6.01
C ILE A 151 15.15 3.91 -5.33
N LEU A 152 16.21 4.09 -6.12
CA LEU A 152 17.59 4.30 -5.65
C LEU A 152 18.08 5.71 -5.98
N ASP A 153 19.00 6.21 -5.17
CA ASP A 153 19.66 7.50 -5.42
C ASP A 153 20.69 7.42 -6.55
N GLY A 154 20.49 8.23 -7.59
CA GLY A 154 21.39 8.35 -8.73
C GLY A 154 21.35 7.17 -9.72
N GLY A 155 21.74 5.97 -9.29
CA GLY A 155 22.04 4.85 -10.19
C GLY A 155 21.73 3.44 -9.64
N PRO A 156 22.08 2.37 -10.40
CA PRO A 156 21.66 0.99 -10.11
C PRO A 156 22.25 0.38 -8.84
N THR A 157 23.31 0.99 -8.31
CA THR A 157 23.96 0.64 -7.03
C THR A 157 23.70 1.69 -5.95
N GLY A 158 22.78 2.62 -6.19
CA GLY A 158 22.39 3.65 -5.25
C GLY A 158 21.72 3.08 -4.00
N GLN A 159 21.65 3.90 -2.95
CA GLN A 159 20.90 3.54 -1.75
C GLN A 159 19.39 3.76 -1.98
N PRO A 160 18.52 2.93 -1.41
CA PRO A 160 17.08 3.16 -1.47
C PRO A 160 16.68 4.50 -0.85
N ILE A 161 15.82 5.24 -1.54
CA ILE A 161 15.31 6.54 -1.08
C ILE A 161 13.78 6.57 -1.09
N GLN A 162 13.21 7.30 -0.13
CA GLN A 162 11.77 7.58 -0.07
C GLN A 162 11.43 9.01 -0.49
N PHE A 163 12.43 9.89 -0.51
CA PHE A 163 12.29 11.31 -0.82
C PHE A 163 13.39 11.73 -1.77
N ALA A 164 13.05 12.55 -2.75
CA ALA A 164 13.99 13.14 -3.70
C ALA A 164 13.71 14.64 -3.85
N THR A 165 14.73 15.41 -4.19
CA THR A 165 14.62 16.84 -4.49
C THR A 165 14.48 17.06 -6.00
N ILE A 166 13.87 18.18 -6.41
CA ILE A 166 13.71 18.49 -7.85
C ILE A 166 15.09 18.62 -8.50
N GLY A 167 15.30 17.88 -9.60
CA GLY A 167 16.58 17.80 -10.30
C GLY A 167 17.52 16.71 -9.78
N GLN A 168 17.18 16.04 -8.68
CA GLN A 168 17.92 14.85 -8.22
C GLN A 168 17.62 13.67 -9.15
N PRO A 169 18.66 13.03 -9.73
CA PRO A 169 18.46 11.82 -10.51
C PRO A 169 18.09 10.66 -9.59
N VAL A 170 17.00 9.96 -9.92
CA VAL A 170 16.54 8.77 -9.21
C VAL A 170 16.50 7.58 -10.16
N TYR A 171 16.78 6.40 -9.64
CA TYR A 171 16.88 5.17 -10.42
C TYR A 171 15.84 4.16 -9.94
N HIS A 172 14.80 3.95 -10.73
CA HIS A 172 13.79 2.93 -10.47
C HIS A 172 14.31 1.59 -11.00
N LYS A 173 14.49 0.62 -10.10
CA LYS A 173 15.01 -0.70 -10.45
C LYS A 173 13.89 -1.74 -10.40
N TRP A 174 13.77 -2.55 -11.44
CA TRP A 174 12.86 -3.70 -11.51
C TRP A 174 13.67 -4.98 -11.58
N THR A 175 13.33 -5.97 -10.75
CA THR A 175 14.01 -7.27 -10.73
C THR A 175 13.01 -8.40 -10.90
N CYS A 176 13.18 -9.20 -11.96
CA CYS A 176 12.41 -10.42 -12.13
C CYS A 176 13.28 -11.60 -11.68
N ASP A 177 13.17 -11.98 -10.42
CA ASP A 177 13.73 -13.24 -9.95
C ASP A 177 12.85 -14.36 -10.50
N SER A 178 13.43 -15.43 -11.04
CA SER A 178 12.69 -16.65 -11.41
C SER A 178 13.47 -17.87 -10.93
N GLU A 179 12.75 -18.96 -10.61
CA GLU A 179 13.38 -20.19 -10.09
C GLU A 179 14.27 -20.87 -11.16
N THR A 180 14.01 -20.57 -12.42
CA THR A 180 14.74 -21.09 -13.57
C THR A 180 15.64 -20.01 -14.17
N VAL A 181 16.96 -20.18 -14.03
CA VAL A 181 17.95 -19.27 -14.61
C VAL A 181 17.76 -19.19 -16.14
N ASP A 182 17.74 -17.97 -16.69
CA ASP A 182 17.68 -17.64 -18.12
C ASP A 182 16.45 -18.14 -18.92
N THR A 183 15.36 -18.54 -18.25
CA THR A 183 14.14 -18.99 -18.96
C THR A 183 13.17 -17.84 -19.26
N PHE A 184 13.11 -16.84 -18.39
CA PHE A 184 12.19 -15.72 -18.51
C PHE A 184 12.91 -14.38 -18.34
N CYS A 185 12.55 -13.41 -19.19
CA CYS A 185 13.02 -12.03 -19.11
C CYS A 185 11.82 -11.09 -18.97
N ALA A 186 11.96 -10.04 -18.17
CA ALA A 186 10.95 -8.99 -18.05
C ALA A 186 11.26 -7.83 -19.00
N VAL A 187 10.22 -7.37 -19.72
CA VAL A 187 10.24 -6.15 -20.52
C VAL A 187 9.10 -5.24 -20.07
N VAL A 188 9.39 -3.95 -19.93
CA VAL A 188 8.41 -2.94 -19.57
C VAL A 188 7.68 -2.51 -20.83
N HIS A 189 6.36 -2.69 -20.83
CA HIS A 189 5.49 -2.29 -21.94
C HIS A 189 5.13 -0.82 -21.89
N SER A 190 4.75 -0.27 -20.72
CA SER A 190 4.31 1.13 -20.55
C SER A 190 4.48 1.58 -19.09
N CYS A 191 4.62 2.88 -18.84
CA CYS A 191 4.78 3.41 -17.50
C CYS A 191 4.12 4.79 -17.35
N PHE A 192 3.43 4.98 -16.22
CA PHE A 192 2.68 6.18 -15.88
C PHE A 192 3.11 6.68 -14.50
N VAL A 193 3.14 8.00 -14.34
CA VAL A 193 3.29 8.67 -13.04
C VAL A 193 1.91 9.16 -12.63
N ASP A 194 1.50 8.84 -11.40
CA ASP A 194 0.21 9.22 -10.81
C ASP A 194 0.47 10.11 -9.58
N ASP A 195 -0.23 11.23 -9.48
CA ASP A 195 -0.12 12.16 -8.35
C ASP A 195 -0.98 11.75 -7.13
N GLY A 196 -1.79 10.71 -7.27
CA GLY A 196 -2.73 10.19 -6.28
C GLY A 196 -4.08 10.90 -6.23
N ASN A 197 -4.25 11.99 -7.00
CA ASN A 197 -5.51 12.74 -7.13
C ASN A 197 -6.26 12.43 -8.44
N GLY A 198 -5.74 11.50 -9.24
CA GLY A 198 -6.36 11.03 -10.48
C GLY A 198 -5.75 11.64 -11.74
N ASP A 199 -4.75 12.52 -11.61
CA ASP A 199 -3.97 12.99 -12.75
C ASP A 199 -2.82 12.02 -13.01
N THR A 200 -2.75 11.53 -14.25
CA THR A 200 -1.70 10.59 -14.67
C THR A 200 -0.97 11.11 -15.90
N VAL A 201 0.34 10.88 -15.94
CA VAL A 201 1.21 11.25 -17.06
C VAL A 201 1.95 10.00 -17.53
N GLU A 202 1.77 9.66 -18.80
CA GLU A 202 2.53 8.59 -19.45
C GLU A 202 3.98 9.05 -19.66
N ILE A 203 4.95 8.24 -19.21
CA ILE A 203 6.38 8.51 -19.37
C ILE A 203 7.06 7.50 -20.31
N LEU A 204 6.50 6.30 -20.43
CA LEU A 204 6.88 5.31 -21.43
C LEU A 204 5.65 4.88 -22.23
N ASN A 205 5.76 4.91 -23.56
CA ASN A 205 4.71 4.43 -24.47
C ASN A 205 4.55 2.91 -24.41
N ALA A 206 3.57 2.35 -25.13
CA ALA A 206 3.28 0.91 -25.25
C ALA A 206 4.44 0.03 -25.80
N ASP A 207 5.48 0.63 -26.37
CA ASP A 207 6.66 -0.10 -26.84
C ASP A 207 7.82 -0.04 -25.82
N GLY A 208 7.57 0.45 -24.59
CA GLY A 208 8.59 0.62 -23.56
C GLY A 208 9.58 1.77 -23.83
N CYS A 209 9.25 2.68 -24.75
CA CYS A 209 10.13 3.78 -25.14
C CYS A 209 9.77 5.08 -24.41
N ALA A 210 10.79 5.84 -24.00
CA ALA A 210 10.59 7.11 -23.29
C ALA A 210 9.94 8.16 -24.21
N LEU A 211 8.88 8.79 -23.71
CA LEU A 211 8.16 9.85 -24.42
C LEU A 211 8.92 11.18 -24.39
N ASP A 212 9.65 11.46 -23.30
CA ASP A 212 10.49 12.64 -23.16
C ASP A 212 11.91 12.27 -22.69
N LYS A 213 12.87 12.35 -23.62
CA LYS A 213 14.28 12.02 -23.39
C LYS A 213 15.04 13.04 -22.55
N TYR A 214 14.47 14.22 -22.31
CA TYR A 214 15.05 15.20 -21.37
C TYR A 214 14.73 14.84 -19.92
N LEU A 215 13.64 14.12 -19.67
CA LEU A 215 13.21 13.69 -18.35
C LEU A 215 13.67 12.26 -18.02
N LEU A 216 13.58 11.35 -19.00
CA LEU A 216 13.90 9.93 -18.82
C LEU A 216 14.55 9.36 -20.08
N ASN A 217 15.70 8.69 -19.91
CA ASN A 217 16.30 7.93 -21.01
C ASN A 217 15.54 6.63 -21.27
N ASN A 218 15.76 6.01 -22.42
CA ASN A 218 15.24 4.67 -22.68
C ASN A 218 15.72 3.67 -21.62
N LEU A 219 14.88 2.69 -21.31
CA LEU A 219 15.18 1.67 -20.34
C LEU A 219 16.39 0.84 -20.74
N GLU A 220 17.25 0.57 -19.75
CA GLU A 220 18.42 -0.30 -19.90
C GLU A 220 18.06 -1.70 -19.40
N TYR A 221 18.12 -2.68 -20.31
CA TYR A 221 17.97 -4.09 -19.96
C TYR A 221 19.35 -4.73 -19.93
N PRO A 222 19.68 -5.51 -18.87
CA PRO A 222 20.91 -6.28 -18.88
C PRO A 222 20.88 -7.27 -20.05
N THR A 223 21.86 -7.19 -20.94
CA THR A 223 22.08 -8.22 -21.97
C THR A 223 22.38 -9.54 -21.26
N GLY A 224 21.58 -10.57 -21.53
CA GLY A 224 21.71 -11.90 -20.93
C GLY A 224 23.14 -12.45 -21.04
N LYS A 225 23.56 -13.21 -20.02
CA LYS A 225 24.79 -14.00 -20.07
C LYS A 225 24.53 -15.35 -20.74
#